data_AF-A0A9E5M3I8-F1
#
_entry.id   AF-A0A9E5M3I8-F1
#
_cell.length_a   1.000
_cell.length_b   1.000
_cell.length_c   1.000
_cell.angle_alpha   90.00
_cell.angle_beta   90.00
_cell.angle_gamma   90.00
#
_symmetry.space_group_name_H-M   'P 1'
#
loop_
_entity.id
_entity.type
_entity.pdbx_description
1 polymer ?
#
loop_
_entity_poly.entity_id
_entity_poly.type
_entity_poly.pdbx_seq_one_letter_code
_entity_poly.pdbx_strand_id
1 'polypeptide(L)' 'MNTNPTLDIAGLEQVYDALANAIDQAGSDKSELFLVKLALLNAKALGDPQKFEAQIAAALQDL' A
#
# COMPACT_ATOMS: atom_id res chain seq x y z
N MET A 1 20.99 4.14 -16.66
CA MET A 1 20.10 2.97 -16.80
C MET A 1 19.41 2.82 -15.46
N ASN A 2 18.18 3.32 -15.34
CA ASN A 2 17.41 3.22 -14.10
C ASN A 2 16.26 2.27 -14.40
N THR A 3 16.53 0.97 -14.31
CA THR A 3 15.46 -0.03 -14.25
C THR A 3 14.80 0.16 -12.89
N ASN A 4 13.81 1.05 -12.79
CA ASN A 4 12.84 0.94 -11.70
C ASN A 4 12.34 -0.50 -11.76
N PRO A 5 12.58 -1.35 -10.74
CA PRO A 5 11.97 -2.66 -10.70
C PRO A 5 10.48 -2.41 -10.54
N THR A 6 9.77 -2.35 -11.67
CA THR A 6 8.33 -2.47 -11.68
C THR A 6 8.03 -3.80 -11.01
N LEU A 7 7.34 -3.74 -9.88
CA LEU A 7 6.89 -4.92 -9.16
C LEU A 7 6.12 -5.78 -10.17
N ASP A 8 6.65 -6.96 -10.48
CA ASP A 8 5.99 -7.90 -11.36
C ASP A 8 4.79 -8.54 -10.65
N ILE A 9 4.01 -9.35 -11.37
CA ILE A 9 2.80 -9.97 -10.81
C ILE A 9 3.13 -10.79 -9.57
N ALA A 10 4.24 -11.54 -9.59
CA ALA A 10 4.69 -12.33 -8.44
C ALA A 10 5.05 -11.43 -7.23
N GLY A 11 5.73 -10.30 -7.47
CA GLY A 11 5.99 -9.32 -6.42
C GLY A 11 4.72 -8.69 -5.85
N LEU A 12 3.71 -8.44 -6.68
CA LEU A 12 2.40 -7.94 -6.24
C LEU A 12 1.67 -8.98 -5.37
N GLU A 13 1.68 -10.25 -5.76
CA GLU A 13 1.11 -11.35 -4.97
C GLU A 13 1.79 -11.47 -3.60
N GLN A 14 3.13 -11.39 -3.55
CA GLN A 14 3.86 -11.41 -2.29
C GLN A 14 3.52 -10.23 -1.38
N VAL A 15 3.36 -9.04 -1.94
CA VAL A 15 2.95 -7.86 -1.17
C VAL A 15 1.51 -8.00 -0.68
N TYR A 16 0.62 -8.55 -1.50
CA TYR A 16 -0.76 -8.82 -1.10
C TYR A 16 -0.84 -9.84 0.04
N ASP A 17 -0.13 -10.97 -0.06
CA ASP A 17 -0.07 -11.99 0.97
C ASP A 17 0.52 -11.44 2.28
N ALA A 18 1.57 -10.62 2.20
CA ALA A 18 2.15 -9.95 3.36
C ALA A 18 1.15 -8.98 4.01
N LEU A 19 0.39 -8.24 3.19
CA LEU A 19 -0.62 -7.31 3.66
C LEU A 19 -1.77 -8.03 4.37
N ALA A 20 -2.29 -9.12 3.77
CA ALA A 20 -3.36 -9.94 4.36
C ALA A 20 -2.95 -10.48 5.74
N ASN A 21 -1.77 -11.09 5.83
CA ASN A 21 -1.24 -11.60 7.11
C ASN A 21 -1.06 -10.48 8.16
N ALA A 22 -0.65 -9.28 7.74
CA ALA A 22 -0.48 -8.16 8.64
C ALA A 22 -1.82 -7.59 9.14
N ILE A 23 -2.85 -7.56 8.28
CA ILE A 23 -4.23 -7.18 8.67
C ILE A 23 -4.76 -8.18 9.70
N ASP A 24 -4.61 -9.48 9.44
CA ASP A 24 -5.03 -10.54 10.36
C ASP A 24 -4.33 -10.42 11.72
N GLN A 25 -3.03 -10.11 11.71
CA GLN A 25 -2.25 -9.89 12.94
C GLN A 25 -2.66 -8.62 13.69
N ALA A 26 -3.03 -7.56 12.99
CA ALA A 26 -3.54 -6.34 13.62
C ALA A 26 -4.89 -6.59 14.30
N GLY A 27 -5.70 -7.48 13.73
CA GLY A 27 -7.05 -7.81 14.19
C GLY A 27 -8.09 -6.79 13.75
N SER A 28 -9.36 -7.20 13.74
CA SER A 28 -10.47 -6.42 13.17
C SER A 28 -10.57 -5.00 13.73
N ASP A 29 -10.35 -4.80 15.03
CA ASP A 29 -10.44 -3.50 15.69
C ASP A 29 -9.33 -2.51 15.33
N LYS A 30 -8.20 -3.00 14.79
CA LYS A 30 -7.02 -2.18 14.46
C LYS A 30 -6.62 -2.25 12.99
N SER A 31 -7.32 -3.03 12.18
CA SER A 31 -7.09 -3.20 10.76
C SER A 31 -7.05 -1.86 10.02
N GLU A 32 -8.06 -1.00 10.23
CA GLU A 32 -8.11 0.35 9.65
C GLU A 32 -6.94 1.23 10.11
N LEU A 33 -6.65 1.24 11.41
CA LEU A 33 -5.54 2.03 11.97
C LEU A 33 -4.19 1.59 11.40
N PHE A 34 -4.00 0.27 11.23
CA PHE A 34 -2.82 -0.30 10.60
C PHE A 34 -2.71 0.12 9.14
N LEU A 35 -3.79 0.01 8.36
CA LEU A 35 -3.81 0.38 6.94
C LEU A 35 -3.52 1.87 6.74
N VAL A 36 -4.11 2.75 7.54
CA VAL A 36 -3.82 4.19 7.51
C VAL A 36 -2.35 4.45 7.82
N LYS A 37 -1.79 3.80 8.85
CA LYS A 37 -0.38 3.96 9.21
C LYS A 37 0.55 3.46 8.10
N LEU A 38 0.26 2.31 7.51
CA LEU A 38 1.01 1.76 6.37
C LEU A 38 0.96 2.72 5.17
N ALA A 39 -0.21 3.26 4.86
CA ALA A 39 -0.40 4.20 3.76
C ALA A 39 0.43 5.49 4.00
N LEU A 40 0.42 6.04 5.22
CA LEU A 40 1.25 7.20 5.58
C LEU A 40 2.76 6.93 5.50
N LEU A 41 3.20 5.73 5.90
CA LEU A 41 4.61 5.33 5.74
C LEU A 41 5.02 5.25 4.27
N ASN A 42 4.15 4.72 3.40
CA ASN A 42 4.37 4.71 1.97
C ASN A 42 4.36 6.11 1.36
N ALA A 43 3.44 7.00 1.78
CA ALA A 43 3.43 8.40 1.36
C ALA A 43 4.75 9.10 1.70
N LYS A 44 5.27 8.87 2.92
CA LYS A 44 6.57 9.39 3.35
C LYS A 44 7.73 8.82 2.52
N ALA A 45 7.70 7.54 2.19
CA ALA A 45 8.72 6.90 1.36
C ALA A 45 8.66 7.39 -0.10
N LEU A 46 7.46 7.63 -0.62
CA LEU A 46 7.22 8.19 -1.96
C LEU A 46 7.71 9.63 -2.05
N GLY A 47 7.60 10.41 -0.97
CA GLY A 47 8.07 11.79 -0.88
C GLY A 47 7.29 12.79 -1.73
N ASP A 48 6.17 12.36 -2.33
CA ASP A 48 5.35 13.15 -3.25
C ASP A 48 3.86 13.05 -2.84
N PRO A 49 3.32 14.08 -2.16
CA PRO A 49 1.95 14.06 -1.67
C PRO A 49 0.92 14.04 -2.81
N GLN A 50 1.20 14.69 -3.94
CA GLN A 50 0.25 14.74 -5.07
C GLN A 50 0.11 13.38 -5.74
N LYS A 51 1.21 12.63 -5.89
CA LYS A 51 1.14 11.25 -6.37
C LYS A 51 0.37 10.35 -5.41
N PHE A 52 0.56 10.53 -4.10
CA PHE A 52 -0.17 9.75 -3.11
C PHE A 52 -1.67 10.07 -3.12
N GLU A 53 -2.06 11.35 -3.23
CA GLU A 53 -3.45 11.77 -3.39
C GLU A 53 -4.07 11.19 -4.67
N ALA A 54 -3.34 11.17 -5.78
CA ALA A 54 -3.79 10.54 -7.02
C ALA A 54 -4.02 9.02 -6.85
N GLN A 55 -3.16 8.33 -6.08
CA GLN A 55 -3.32 6.92 -5.76
C GLN A 55 -4.55 6.67 -4.87
N ILE A 56 -4.83 7.55 -3.91
CA ILE A 56 -6.07 7.48 -3.10
C ILE A 56 -7.28 7.60 -4.01
N ALA A 57 -7.31 8.61 -4.90
CA ALA A 57 -8.42 8.80 -5.81
C ALA A 57 -8.62 7.59 -6.74
N ALA A 58 -7.53 7.01 -7.26
CA ALA A 58 -7.60 5.80 -8.08
C ALA A 58 -8.13 4.60 -7.29
N ALA A 59 -7.67 4.38 -6.06
CA ALA A 59 -8.15 3.30 -5.21
C ALA A 59 -9.65 3.44 -4.89
N LEU A 60 -10.15 4.67 -4.70
CA LEU A 60 -11.58 4.92 -4.47
C LEU A 60 -12.47 4.66 -5.69
N GLN A 61 -11.91 4.70 -6.90
CA GLN A 61 -12.67 4.41 -8.13
C GLN A 61 -12.80 2.92 -8.44
N ASP A 62 -11.90 2.10 -7.88
CA ASP A 62 -11.79 0.64 -8.14
C ASP A 62 -12.25 -0.20 -6.94
N LEU A 63 -12.97 0.41 -5.99
CA LEU A 63 -13.39 -0.16 -4.71
C LEU A 63 -14.77 -0.83 -4.81
#